data_AF-A0A937I6K7-F1
#
_entry.id   AF-A0A937I6K7-F1
#
_cell.length_a   1.000
_cell.length_b   1.000
_cell.length_c   1.000
_cell.angle_alpha   90.00
_cell.angle_beta   90.00
_cell.angle_gamma   90.00
#
_symmetry.space_group_name_H-M   'P 1'
#
loop_
_entity.id
_entity.type
_entity.pdbx_description
1 polymer ?
#
loop_
_entity_poly.entity_id
_entity_poly.type
_entity_poly.pdbx_seq_one_letter_code
_entity_poly.pdbx_strand_id
1 'polypeptide(L)' 'MDDQFKRMNRLTGKPFEPGYEDEDGRIFIRYLDKHHGNDGYYYEEWAKDKNAYLKKINRV' A
#
# COMPACT_ATOMS: atom_id res chain seq x y z
N MET A 1 -11.51 -1.00 -7.50
CA MET A 1 -10.73 -1.74 -6.49
C MET A 1 -11.66 -2.57 -5.59
N ASP A 2 -11.86 -3.84 -5.88
CA ASP A 2 -12.59 -4.75 -4.98
C ASP A 2 -11.72 -5.15 -3.78
N ASP A 3 -12.24 -5.04 -2.57
CA ASP A 3 -11.47 -5.35 -1.35
C ASP A 3 -10.98 -6.81 -1.27
N GLN A 4 -11.57 -7.71 -2.05
CA GLN A 4 -11.15 -9.11 -2.15
C GLN A 4 -9.73 -9.27 -2.71
N PHE A 5 -9.24 -8.33 -3.53
CA PHE A 5 -7.90 -8.39 -4.11
C PHE A 5 -6.88 -7.51 -3.38
N LYS A 6 -7.30 -6.84 -2.29
CA LYS A 6 -6.39 -6.09 -1.42
C LYS A 6 -5.80 -7.03 -0.38
N ARG A 7 -4.49 -6.97 -0.17
CA ARG A 7 -3.88 -7.71 0.94
C ARG A 7 -4.40 -7.19 2.27
N MET A 8 -4.88 -8.11 3.09
CA MET A 8 -5.36 -7.79 4.43
C MET A 8 -4.18 -7.75 5.40
N ASN A 9 -4.10 -6.69 6.20
CA ASN A 9 -3.14 -6.59 7.27
C ASN A 9 -3.51 -7.58 8.37
N ARG A 10 -2.59 -8.50 8.69
CA ARG A 10 -2.79 -9.51 9.73
C ARG A 10 -2.94 -8.92 11.13
N LEU A 11 -2.42 -7.72 11.37
CA LEU A 11 -2.49 -7.03 12.66
C LEU A 11 -3.86 -6.39 12.93
N THR A 12 -4.45 -5.75 11.91
CA THR A 12 -5.71 -5.01 12.07
C THR A 12 -6.92 -5.75 11.52
N GLY A 13 -6.71 -6.82 10.74
CA GLY A 13 -7.78 -7.54 10.04
C GLY A 13 -8.44 -6.70 8.94
N LYS A 14 -7.79 -5.63 8.49
CA LYS A 14 -8.29 -4.68 7.49
C LYS A 14 -7.26 -4.52 6.37
N PRO A 15 -7.64 -4.08 5.17
CA PRO A 15 -6.68 -3.70 4.12
C PRO A 15 -5.63 -2.71 4.65
N PHE A 16 -4.43 -2.72 4.08
CA PHE A 16 -3.42 -1.72 4.40
C PHE A 16 -3.92 -0.31 4.12
N GLU A 17 -3.73 0.57 5.09
CA GLU A 17 -4.15 1.96 5.01
C GLU A 17 -2.96 2.86 4.63
N PRO A 18 -3.16 3.90 3.79
CA PRO A 18 -2.11 4.83 3.42
C PRO A 18 -1.51 5.50 4.67
N GLY A 19 -0.20 5.35 4.84
CA GLY A 19 0.53 5.80 6.03
C GLY A 19 0.91 4.67 7.00
N TYR A 20 0.53 3.42 6.73
CA TYR A 20 0.93 2.27 7.54
C TYR A 20 2.44 1.99 7.41
N GLU A 21 3.17 1.95 8.52
CA GLU A 21 4.59 1.60 8.56
C GLU A 21 4.76 0.11 8.88
N ASP A 22 5.48 -0.60 8.02
CA ASP A 22 5.82 -2.01 8.17
C ASP A 22 7.06 -2.19 9.08
N GLU A 23 7.34 -3.41 9.54
CA GLU A 23 8.50 -3.71 10.40
C GLU A 23 9.86 -3.32 9.76
N ASP A 24 9.89 -3.24 8.43
CA ASP A 24 11.05 -2.81 7.62
C ASP A 24 11.22 -1.26 7.57
N GLY A 25 10.33 -0.49 8.21
CA GLY A 25 10.31 0.99 8.17
C GLY A 25 9.72 1.56 6.88
N ARG A 26 9.07 0.73 6.06
CA ARG A 26 8.42 1.14 4.81
C ARG A 26 7.01 1.60 5.08
N ILE A 27 6.61 2.69 4.44
CA ILE A 27 5.27 3.27 4.60
C ILE A 27 4.41 2.93 3.39
N PHE A 28 3.29 2.25 3.62
CA PHE A 28 2.29 1.96 2.60
C PHE A 28 1.73 3.26 2.02
N ILE A 29 1.83 3.43 0.71
CA ILE A 29 1.33 4.62 0.02
C ILE A 29 -0.12 4.43 -0.39
N ARG A 30 -0.39 3.37 -1.16
CA ARG A 30 -1.72 3.03 -1.69
C ARG A 30 -1.69 1.70 -2.43
N TYR A 31 -2.86 1.14 -2.67
CA TYR A 31 -3.05 0.15 -3.72
C TYR A 31 -3.03 0.84 -5.10
N LEU A 32 -2.34 0.23 -6.04
CA LEU A 32 -2.34 0.62 -7.44
C LEU A 32 -3.45 -0.17 -8.14
N ASP A 33 -4.40 0.56 -8.75
CA ASP A 33 -5.43 0.00 -9.65
C ASP A 33 -4.84 -0.36 -11.03
N LYS A 34 -3.54 -0.70 -11.08
CA LYS A 34 -3.04 -1.39 -12.27
C LYS A 34 -3.64 -2.78 -12.24
N HIS A 35 -4.06 -3.27 -13.41
CA HIS A 35 -4.61 -4.62 -13.61
C HIS A 35 -4.00 -5.60 -12.61
N HIS A 36 -4.86 -6.41 -11.98
CA HIS A 36 -4.44 -7.48 -11.08
C HIS A 36 -3.20 -8.14 -11.66
N GLY A 37 -2.15 -8.22 -10.85
CA GLY A 37 -0.93 -8.87 -11.29
C GLY A 37 -1.25 -10.32 -11.71
N ASN A 38 -0.28 -11.01 -12.28
CA ASN A 38 -0.45 -12.43 -12.64
C ASN A 38 -0.92 -13.33 -11.47
N ASP A 39 -0.80 -12.83 -10.23
CA ASP A 39 -1.21 -13.48 -8.97
C ASP A 39 -2.67 -13.21 -8.57
N GLY A 40 -3.38 -12.31 -9.26
CA GLY A 40 -4.76 -11.93 -8.95
C GLY A 40 -4.91 -10.82 -7.90
N TYR A 41 -3.83 -10.35 -7.27
CA TYR A 41 -3.88 -9.26 -6.27
C TYR A 41 -3.55 -7.89 -6.87
N TYR A 42 -3.99 -6.82 -6.20
CA TYR A 42 -3.57 -5.45 -6.53
C TYR A 42 -2.09 -5.23 -6.21
N TYR A 43 -1.41 -4.46 -7.06
CA TYR A 43 -0.06 -4.00 -6.74
C TYR A 43 -0.09 -3.01 -5.58
N GLU A 44 0.83 -3.18 -4.65
CA GLU A 44 0.95 -2.34 -3.47
C GLU A 44 2.13 -1.40 -3.65
N GLU A 45 1.90 -0.09 -3.54
CA GLU A 45 2.98 0.88 -3.57
C GLU A 45 3.44 1.18 -2.15
N TRP A 46 4.72 0.89 -1.88
CA TRP A 46 5.38 1.14 -0.61
C TRP A 46 6.47 2.21 -0.78
N ALA A 47 6.53 3.14 0.17
CA ALA A 47 7.62 4.10 0.30
C ALA A 47 8.68 3.52 1.23
N LYS A 48 9.94 3.58 0.82
CA LYS A 48 11.06 3.15 1.67
C LYS A 48 11.30 4.03 2.91
N ASP A 49 10.83 5.27 2.88
CA ASP A 49 11.08 6.28 3.91
C ASP A 49 9.89 7.24 4.00
N LYS A 50 9.72 7.88 5.16
CA LYS A 50 8.74 8.96 5.36
C LYS A 50 8.90 10.10 4.36
N ASN A 51 10.14 10.44 3.97
CA ASN A 51 10.39 11.46 2.96
C ASN A 51 9.84 11.06 1.57
N ALA A 52 10.02 9.79 1.18
CA ALA A 52 9.49 9.28 -0.08
C ALA A 52 7.96 9.23 -0.05
N TYR A 53 7.36 8.86 1.08
CA TYR A 53 5.92 8.92 1.31
C TYR A 53 5.39 10.36 1.16
N LEU A 54 5.99 11.30 1.91
CA LEU A 54 5.67 12.74 1.86
C LEU A 54 5.75 13.30 0.43
N LYS A 55 6.81 12.97 -0.33
CA LYS A 55 6.93 13.38 -1.74
C LYS A 55 5.83 12.81 -2.63
N LYS A 56 5.34 11.61 -2.34
CA LYS A 56 4.28 10.95 -3.11
C LYS A 56 2.91 11.55 -2.82
N ILE A 57 2.61 11.82 -1.55
CA ILE A 57 1.33 12.41 -1.13
C ILE A 57 1.25 13.92 -1.41
N ASN A 58 2.39 14.63 -1.37
CA ASN A 58 2.46 16.09 -1.54
C ASN A 58 2.68 16.51 -3.00
N ARG A 59 2.54 15.59 -3.96
CA ARG A 59 2.48 15.94 -5.38
C ARG A 59 1.10 16.51 -5.68
N VAL A 60 0.87 17.74 -5.21
CA VAL A 60 -0.30 18.58 -5.50
C VAL A 60 -0.04 19.42 -6.75
#